data_AF-A0A559LB29-F1
#
_entry.id   AF-A0A559LB29-F1
#
_cell.length_a   1.000
_cell.length_b   1.000
_cell.length_c   1.000
_cell.angle_alpha   90.00
_cell.angle_beta   90.00
_cell.angle_gamma   90.00
#
_symmetry.space_group_name_H-M   'P 1'
#
loop_
_entity.id
_entity.type
_entity.pdbx_description
1 polymer ?
#
loop_
_entity_poly.entity_id
_entity_poly.type
_entity_poly.pdbx_seq_one_letter_code
_entity_poly.pdbx_strand_id
1 'polypeptide(L)'
;MLGMQGGSLHTVLDVAETYGISGWLTSDTSVLLPDPKHVVKKSKGLLGHGYDQHLGHLATSFVAWGNESVVQRSAALNPKIYGQNFVYKEYSPATGLISALLMHIVTKLGILLLAVPWFRSFVRGKSFDRGSGPDRDESRKIESAEWKAVGYVTGKEEPVAFAKFSYKGALVDMAAILAVEAAATINQMNKSEATGVGLLMPSTLGITFVDRLRAAGFDLTVDGFESH
;
A
#
# COMPACT_ATOMS: atom_id res chain seq x y z
N MET A 1 -14.19 1.00 -11.09
CA MET A 1 -12.88 1.45 -11.60
C MET A 1 -12.85 1.25 -13.09
N LEU A 2 -12.51 2.28 -13.89
CA LEU A 2 -12.59 2.20 -15.37
C LEU A 2 -11.40 1.48 -16.01
N GLY A 3 -10.36 1.20 -15.23
CA GLY A 3 -9.16 0.50 -15.68
C GLY A 3 -7.91 1.15 -15.12
N MET A 4 -6.78 0.47 -15.29
CA MET A 4 -5.48 1.00 -14.90
C MET A 4 -4.95 1.95 -15.98
N GLN A 5 -4.35 3.07 -15.59
CA GLN A 5 -3.70 3.98 -16.54
C GLN A 5 -2.52 3.32 -17.25
N GLY A 6 -2.22 3.78 -18.47
CA GLY A 6 -1.09 3.27 -19.25
C GLY A 6 0.21 3.35 -18.46
N GLY A 7 0.48 4.47 -17.78
CA GLY A 7 1.67 4.64 -16.96
C GLY A 7 1.83 3.58 -15.86
N SER A 8 0.77 3.28 -15.12
CA SER A 8 0.80 2.29 -14.05
C SER A 8 1.00 0.87 -14.58
N LEU A 9 0.32 0.50 -15.67
CA LEU A 9 0.48 -0.83 -16.26
C LEU A 9 1.88 -1.01 -16.85
N HIS A 10 2.38 -0.01 -17.58
CA HIS A 10 3.74 -0.02 -18.09
C HIS A 10 4.77 -0.12 -16.97
N THR A 11 4.57 0.57 -15.84
CA THR A 11 5.46 0.45 -14.67
C THR A 11 5.55 -1.01 -14.19
N VAL A 12 4.42 -1.71 -14.07
CA VAL A 12 4.42 -3.12 -13.65
C VAL A 12 5.20 -3.99 -14.65
N LEU A 13 4.96 -3.80 -15.95
CA LEU A 13 5.62 -4.56 -17.01
C LEU A 13 7.14 -4.28 -17.05
N ASP A 14 7.53 -3.03 -16.92
CA ASP A 14 8.92 -2.58 -16.99
C ASP A 14 9.70 -3.01 -15.74
N VAL A 15 9.07 -3.02 -14.55
CA VAL A 15 9.66 -3.58 -13.33
C VAL A 15 9.86 -5.09 -13.45
N ALA A 16 8.85 -5.82 -13.95
CA ALA A 16 8.97 -7.26 -14.19
C ALA A 16 10.05 -7.60 -15.24
N GLU A 17 10.19 -6.76 -16.27
CA GLU A 17 11.21 -6.89 -17.30
C GLU A 17 12.62 -6.61 -16.78
N THR A 18 12.78 -5.55 -15.98
CA THR A 18 14.10 -5.07 -15.53
C THR A 18 14.61 -5.81 -14.31
N TYR A 19 13.74 -6.08 -13.34
CA TYR A 19 14.11 -6.63 -12.02
C TYR A 19 13.59 -8.05 -11.79
N GLY A 20 12.80 -8.59 -12.72
CA GLY A 20 12.16 -9.90 -12.57
C GLY A 20 10.94 -9.87 -11.64
N ILE A 21 10.41 -11.05 -11.33
CA ILE A 21 9.18 -11.21 -10.55
C ILE A 21 9.38 -11.71 -9.11
N SER A 22 10.64 -11.94 -8.71
CA SER A 22 10.98 -12.59 -7.44
C SER A 22 10.44 -11.81 -6.24
N GLY A 23 10.49 -10.47 -6.28
CA GLY A 23 9.95 -9.60 -5.23
C GLY A 23 8.47 -9.83 -4.95
N TRP A 24 7.63 -9.98 -5.98
CA TRP A 24 6.20 -10.30 -5.78
C TRP A 24 5.97 -11.73 -5.30
N LEU A 25 6.82 -12.69 -5.69
CA LEU A 25 6.69 -14.08 -5.27
C LEU A 25 7.07 -14.28 -3.81
N THR A 26 8.23 -13.76 -3.40
CA THR A 26 8.79 -13.93 -2.06
C THR A 26 8.26 -12.89 -1.07
N SER A 27 7.83 -11.73 -1.56
CA SER A 27 7.35 -10.55 -0.81
C SER A 27 8.25 -10.25 0.40
N ASP A 28 9.54 -10.07 0.12
CA ASP A 28 10.53 -9.65 1.11
C ASP A 28 10.39 -8.14 1.37
N THR A 29 9.80 -7.80 2.51
CA THR A 29 9.55 -6.42 2.92
C THR A 29 10.78 -5.75 3.53
N SER A 30 11.91 -6.44 3.61
CA SER A 30 13.16 -5.92 4.15
C SER A 30 13.92 -5.02 3.18
N VAL A 31 13.52 -5.00 1.90
CA VAL A 31 14.25 -4.32 0.81
C VAL A 31 14.45 -2.81 1.05
N LEU A 32 13.57 -2.19 1.82
CA LEU A 32 13.66 -0.77 2.19
C LEU A 32 14.21 -0.55 3.61
N LEU A 33 14.65 -1.56 4.35
CA LEU A 33 15.12 -1.33 5.72
C LEU A 33 16.53 -0.69 5.75
N PRO A 34 16.79 0.25 6.67
CA PRO A 34 18.16 0.77 6.89
C PRO A 34 19.12 -0.30 7.42
N ASP A 35 18.61 -1.23 8.23
CA ASP A 35 19.34 -2.40 8.75
C ASP A 35 18.46 -3.66 8.58
N PRO A 36 18.88 -4.66 7.78
CA PRO A 36 18.16 -5.92 7.58
C PRO A 36 17.94 -6.75 8.86
N LYS A 37 18.63 -6.45 9.96
CA LYS A 37 18.43 -7.16 11.24
C LYS A 37 17.11 -6.81 11.93
N HIS A 38 16.44 -5.73 11.52
CA HIS A 38 15.15 -5.29 12.07
C HIS A 38 13.93 -5.97 11.44
N VAL A 39 14.11 -7.07 10.70
CA VAL A 39 12.98 -7.76 10.03
C VAL A 39 12.19 -8.58 11.04
N VAL A 40 11.03 -8.08 11.44
CA VAL A 40 10.04 -8.89 12.15
C VAL A 40 9.34 -9.81 11.15
N LYS A 41 9.82 -11.05 11.03
CA LYS A 41 9.22 -12.06 10.15
C LYS A 41 8.00 -12.68 10.84
N LYS A 42 6.79 -12.37 10.35
CA LYS A 42 5.60 -13.20 10.64
C LYS A 42 5.50 -14.32 9.61
N SER A 43 5.12 -15.53 10.04
CA SER A 43 4.91 -16.64 9.12
C SER A 43 3.82 -16.27 8.11
N LYS A 44 4.11 -16.47 6.82
CA LYS A 44 3.09 -16.33 5.76
C LYS A 44 2.23 -17.58 5.78
N GLY A 45 0.92 -17.40 5.96
CA GLY A 45 -0.02 -18.49 5.70
C GLY A 45 0.09 -18.93 4.25
N LEU A 46 0.32 -20.22 4.01
CA LEU A 46 0.53 -20.80 2.66
C LEU A 46 -0.66 -20.59 1.71
N LEU A 47 -1.86 -20.37 2.26
CA LEU A 47 -3.10 -20.29 1.50
C LEU A 47 -3.50 -18.87 1.10
N GLY A 48 -2.76 -17.84 1.55
CA GLY A 48 -3.04 -16.45 1.18
C GLY A 48 -4.39 -15.91 1.66
N HIS A 49 -5.09 -16.66 2.51
CA HIS A 49 -6.33 -16.27 3.19
C HIS A 49 -6.03 -15.84 4.63
N GLY A 50 -6.67 -14.77 5.05
CA GLY A 50 -6.76 -14.33 6.44
C GLY A 50 -8.22 -14.08 6.81
N TYR A 51 -8.54 -14.21 8.10
CA TYR A 51 -9.82 -13.77 8.64
C TYR A 51 -9.56 -12.87 9.84
N ASP A 52 -10.28 -11.76 9.86
CA ASP A 52 -10.30 -10.80 10.96
C ASP A 52 -11.76 -10.52 11.30
N GLN A 53 -12.11 -10.45 12.59
CA GLN A 53 -13.51 -10.29 12.99
C GLN A 53 -14.11 -8.94 12.57
N HIS A 54 -13.28 -7.91 12.39
CA HIS A 54 -13.72 -6.57 12.01
C HIS A 54 -13.52 -6.27 10.52
N LEU A 55 -12.50 -6.86 9.88
CA LEU A 55 -12.25 -6.70 8.44
C LEU A 55 -12.87 -7.79 7.56
N GLY A 56 -13.29 -8.92 8.15
CA GLY A 56 -13.89 -10.05 7.44
C GLY A 56 -12.86 -10.97 6.77
N HIS A 57 -13.21 -11.52 5.62
CA HIS A 57 -12.31 -12.37 4.84
C HIS A 57 -11.31 -11.51 4.07
N LEU A 58 -10.05 -11.90 4.16
CA LEU A 58 -8.90 -11.21 3.59
C LEU A 58 -8.14 -12.14 2.65
N ALA A 59 -7.67 -11.59 1.54
CA ALA A 59 -6.93 -12.27 0.50
C ALA A 59 -5.58 -11.59 0.24
N THR A 60 -4.72 -12.29 -0.50
CA THR A 60 -3.43 -11.75 -0.93
C THR A 60 -3.61 -10.50 -1.79
N SER A 61 -2.95 -9.41 -1.41
CA SER A 61 -2.88 -8.17 -2.19
C SER A 61 -1.65 -8.16 -3.09
N PHE A 62 -1.83 -7.74 -4.34
CA PHE A 62 -0.73 -7.60 -5.32
C PHE A 62 0.26 -6.48 -4.93
N VAL A 63 -0.24 -5.40 -4.34
CA VAL A 63 0.56 -4.20 -4.01
C VAL A 63 1.12 -4.23 -2.58
N ALA A 64 0.66 -5.17 -1.74
CA ALA A 64 1.06 -5.28 -0.33
C ALA A 64 2.58 -5.30 -0.11
N TRP A 65 3.35 -5.98 -0.97
CA TRP A 65 4.81 -6.03 -0.81
C TRP A 65 5.46 -4.65 -0.79
N GLY A 66 5.05 -3.74 -1.68
CA GLY A 66 5.60 -2.38 -1.73
C GLY A 66 5.16 -1.56 -0.52
N ASN A 67 3.87 -1.58 -0.22
CA ASN A 67 3.29 -0.81 0.90
C ASN A 67 3.82 -1.29 2.25
N GLU A 68 3.89 -2.60 2.47
CA GLU A 68 4.49 -3.19 3.67
C GLU A 68 5.95 -2.78 3.82
N SER A 69 6.73 -2.73 2.72
CA SER A 69 8.13 -2.27 2.77
C SER A 69 8.26 -0.81 3.23
N VAL A 70 7.37 0.08 2.76
CA VAL A 70 7.33 1.50 3.14
C VAL A 70 6.96 1.67 4.62
N VAL A 71 5.96 0.92 5.09
CA VAL A 71 5.53 0.98 6.49
C VAL A 71 6.60 0.37 7.42
N GLN A 72 7.22 -0.74 7.04
CA GLN A 72 8.30 -1.35 7.82
C GLN A 72 9.52 -0.44 7.92
N ARG A 73 9.89 0.26 6.83
CA ARG A 73 10.94 1.29 6.90
C ARG A 73 10.55 2.44 7.83
N SER A 74 9.28 2.87 7.81
CA SER A 74 8.78 3.91 8.73
C SER A 74 8.95 3.49 10.19
N ALA A 75 8.63 2.24 10.52
CA ALA A 75 8.80 1.68 11.86
C ALA A 75 10.28 1.59 12.27
N ALA A 76 11.14 1.13 11.36
CA ALA A 76 12.58 1.04 11.61
C ALA A 76 13.25 2.41 11.81
N LEU A 77 12.77 3.46 11.14
CA LEU A 77 13.26 4.83 11.33
C LEU A 77 12.76 5.46 12.64
N ASN A 78 11.61 5.02 13.17
CA ASN A 78 10.98 5.60 14.36
C ASN A 78 10.56 4.54 15.40
N PRO A 79 11.49 3.76 15.96
CA PRO A 79 11.16 2.66 16.88
C PRO A 79 10.49 3.11 18.18
N LYS A 80 10.67 4.38 18.58
CA LYS A 80 9.99 4.96 19.75
C LYS A 80 8.47 5.08 19.58
N ILE A 81 8.00 5.26 18.33
CA ILE A 81 6.58 5.42 18.01
C ILE A 81 5.95 4.06 17.71
N TYR A 82 6.60 3.24 16.86
CA TYR A 82 6.04 1.99 16.38
C TYR A 82 6.29 0.80 17.32
N GLY A 83 7.37 0.83 18.11
CA GLY A 83 7.84 -0.30 18.89
C GLY A 83 8.72 -1.27 18.09
N GLN A 84 9.58 -2.03 18.77
CA GLN A 84 10.57 -2.91 18.13
C GLN A 84 9.95 -4.12 17.42
N ASN A 85 8.77 -4.55 17.85
CA ASN A 85 8.08 -5.74 17.32
C ASN A 85 6.89 -5.37 16.41
N PHE A 86 6.86 -4.15 15.88
CA PHE A 86 5.77 -3.69 15.02
C PHE A 86 5.68 -4.51 13.75
N VAL A 87 4.47 -4.96 13.41
CA VAL A 87 4.20 -5.68 12.17
C VAL A 87 3.00 -5.05 11.48
N TYR A 88 3.21 -4.59 10.26
CA TYR A 88 2.15 -4.21 9.36
C TYR A 88 1.94 -5.30 8.29
N LYS A 89 0.67 -5.58 7.99
CA LYS A 89 0.26 -6.48 6.92
C LYS A 89 -0.88 -5.88 6.14
N GLU A 90 -0.80 -5.99 4.81
CA GLU A 90 -1.84 -5.51 3.91
C GLU A 90 -2.48 -6.68 3.17
N TYR A 91 -3.81 -6.62 3.06
CA TYR A 91 -4.61 -7.61 2.37
C TYR A 91 -5.66 -6.94 1.49
N SER A 92 -6.16 -7.68 0.52
CA SER A 92 -7.34 -7.29 -0.25
C SER A 92 -8.60 -7.89 0.39
N PRO A 93 -9.73 -7.16 0.43
CA PRO A 93 -10.98 -7.71 0.94
C PRO A 93 -11.48 -8.85 0.05
N ALA A 94 -12.06 -9.87 0.66
CA ALA A 94 -12.70 -10.99 -0.01
C ALA A 94 -14.10 -11.22 0.56
N THR A 95 -14.99 -11.75 -0.27
CA THR A 95 -16.38 -12.06 0.14
C THR A 95 -16.50 -13.36 0.95
N GLY A 96 -15.45 -14.18 1.00
CA GLY A 96 -15.45 -15.48 1.65
C GLY A 96 -14.11 -16.22 1.48
N LEU A 97 -14.03 -17.43 2.04
CA LEU A 97 -12.82 -18.27 1.94
C LEU A 97 -12.50 -18.65 0.49
N ILE A 98 -13.48 -19.10 -0.28
CA ILE A 98 -13.27 -19.55 -1.67
C ILE A 98 -12.82 -18.39 -2.55
N SER A 99 -13.44 -17.21 -2.42
CA SER A 99 -13.02 -16.03 -3.18
C SER A 99 -11.61 -15.58 -2.80
N ALA A 100 -11.22 -15.65 -1.52
CA ALA A 100 -9.86 -15.37 -1.10
C ALA A 100 -8.83 -16.33 -1.70
N LEU A 101 -9.12 -17.64 -1.73
CA LEU A 101 -8.26 -18.64 -2.35
C LEU A 101 -8.12 -18.43 -3.87
N LEU A 102 -9.23 -18.17 -4.56
CA LEU A 102 -9.22 -17.87 -5.99
C LEU A 102 -8.42 -16.60 -6.30
N MET A 103 -8.60 -15.54 -5.51
CA MET A 103 -7.82 -14.31 -5.64
C MET A 103 -6.32 -14.58 -5.44
N HIS A 104 -5.95 -15.40 -4.46
CA HIS A 104 -4.56 -15.79 -4.25
C HIS A 104 -3.97 -16.52 -5.46
N ILE A 105 -4.68 -17.53 -5.99
CA ILE A 105 -4.24 -18.32 -7.14
C ILE A 105 -4.11 -17.44 -8.39
N VAL A 106 -5.13 -16.63 -8.70
CA VAL A 106 -5.12 -15.73 -9.86
C VAL A 106 -3.99 -14.72 -9.75
N THR A 107 -3.75 -14.17 -8.55
CA THR A 107 -2.65 -13.21 -8.32
C THR A 107 -1.29 -13.88 -8.55
N LYS A 108 -1.06 -15.07 -7.99
CA LYS A 108 0.21 -15.80 -8.17
C LYS A 108 0.42 -16.22 -9.63
N LEU A 109 -0.61 -16.71 -10.30
CA LEU A 109 -0.54 -17.06 -11.72
C LEU A 109 -0.27 -15.81 -12.58
N GLY A 110 -0.94 -14.69 -12.30
CA GLY A 110 -0.70 -13.42 -12.96
C GLY A 110 0.75 -12.95 -12.81
N ILE A 111 1.31 -13.02 -11.60
CA ILE A 111 2.73 -12.72 -11.35
C ILE A 111 3.65 -13.65 -12.16
N LEU A 112 3.37 -14.96 -12.19
CA LEU A 112 4.16 -15.92 -12.97
C LEU A 112 4.11 -15.62 -14.47
N LEU A 113 2.94 -15.24 -15.01
CA LEU A 113 2.79 -14.86 -16.41
C LEU A 113 3.60 -13.60 -16.76
N LEU A 114 3.80 -12.67 -15.81
CA LEU A 114 4.68 -11.51 -16.02
C LEU A 114 6.14 -11.89 -16.27
N ALA A 115 6.62 -13.06 -15.82
CA ALA A 115 7.97 -13.51 -16.18
C ALA A 115 8.10 -13.86 -17.66
N VAL A 116 6.98 -14.06 -18.36
CA VAL A 116 6.96 -14.57 -19.73
C VAL A 116 6.98 -13.41 -20.74
N PRO A 117 8.04 -13.25 -21.56
CA PRO A 117 8.20 -12.07 -22.42
C PRO A 117 7.07 -11.86 -23.44
N TRP A 118 6.54 -12.95 -24.01
CA TRP A 118 5.44 -12.86 -24.98
C TRP A 118 4.15 -12.37 -24.32
N PHE A 119 3.87 -12.79 -23.09
CA PHE A 119 2.73 -12.33 -22.33
C PHE A 119 2.86 -10.84 -22.00
N ARG A 120 4.04 -10.39 -21.55
CA ARG A 120 4.30 -8.96 -21.32
C ARG A 120 4.07 -8.12 -22.58
N SER A 121 4.57 -8.58 -23.73
CA SER A 121 4.39 -7.90 -25.01
C SER A 121 2.93 -7.83 -25.44
N PHE A 122 2.17 -8.91 -25.23
CA PHE A 122 0.74 -8.95 -25.49
C PHE A 122 -0.02 -7.95 -24.62
N VAL A 123 0.24 -7.93 -23.31
CA VAL A 123 -0.41 -6.98 -22.38
C VAL A 123 -0.05 -5.54 -22.75
N ARG A 124 1.21 -5.27 -23.10
CA ARG A 124 1.67 -3.96 -23.57
C ARG A 124 0.96 -3.51 -24.85
N GLY A 125 0.67 -4.42 -25.77
CA GLY A 125 -0.09 -4.10 -26.99
C GLY A 125 -1.58 -3.85 -26.76
N LYS A 126 -2.10 -4.18 -25.57
CA LYS A 126 -3.51 -3.98 -25.16
C LYS A 126 -3.67 -2.85 -24.13
N SER A 127 -2.58 -2.28 -23.64
CA SER A 127 -2.61 -1.20 -22.66
C SER A 127 -2.81 0.16 -23.32
N PHE A 128 -3.33 1.11 -22.55
CA PHE A 128 -3.26 2.52 -22.89
C PHE A 128 -1.81 2.95 -23.08
N ASP A 129 -1.58 3.90 -23.99
CA ASP A 129 -0.28 4.56 -24.13
C ASP A 129 0.11 5.27 -22.83
N ARG A 130 1.42 5.38 -22.59
CA ARG A 130 1.94 6.14 -21.45
C ARG A 130 1.42 7.58 -21.48
N GLY A 131 0.85 8.03 -20.36
CA GLY A 131 0.22 9.35 -20.25
C GLY A 131 -1.25 9.40 -20.68
N SER A 132 -1.80 8.30 -21.22
CA SER A 132 -3.23 8.13 -21.47
C SER A 132 -3.86 7.14 -20.49
N GLY A 133 -5.19 7.15 -20.44
CA GLY A 133 -5.98 6.30 -19.57
C GLY A 133 -7.47 6.51 -19.80
N PRO A 134 -8.32 5.96 -18.93
CA PRO A 134 -9.74 6.22 -18.95
C PRO A 134 -10.07 7.72 -18.87
N ASP A 135 -11.26 8.08 -19.35
CA ASP A 135 -11.74 9.45 -19.25
C ASP A 135 -11.71 9.95 -17.80
N ARG A 136 -11.05 11.09 -17.58
CA ARG A 136 -10.75 11.58 -16.24
C ARG A 136 -12.00 12.09 -15.53
N ASP A 137 -12.93 12.70 -16.26
CA ASP A 137 -14.17 13.23 -15.68
C ASP A 137 -15.15 12.12 -15.31
N GLU A 138 -15.21 11.05 -16.10
CA GLU A 138 -15.93 9.83 -15.75
C GLU A 138 -15.28 9.09 -14.58
N SER A 139 -13.95 8.96 -14.57
CA SER A 139 -13.22 8.38 -13.43
C SER A 139 -13.53 9.13 -12.13
N ARG A 140 -13.61 10.46 -12.15
CA ARG A 140 -13.96 11.27 -10.97
C ARG A 140 -15.33 10.94 -10.37
N LYS A 141 -16.29 10.52 -11.20
CA LYS A 141 -17.66 10.21 -10.75
C LYS A 141 -17.76 8.83 -10.11
N ILE A 142 -16.98 7.86 -10.59
CA ILE A 142 -17.19 6.45 -10.24
C ILE A 142 -16.07 5.83 -9.42
N GLU A 143 -14.88 6.41 -9.42
CA GLU A 143 -13.73 5.86 -8.71
C GLU A 143 -13.70 6.32 -7.25
N SER A 144 -13.27 5.39 -6.41
CA SER A 144 -12.94 5.64 -5.02
C SER A 144 -11.97 4.58 -4.56
N ALA A 145 -11.22 4.89 -3.52
CA ALA A 145 -10.38 3.93 -2.84
C ALA A 145 -10.54 4.10 -1.33
N GLU A 146 -10.53 2.97 -0.63
CA GLU A 146 -10.70 2.89 0.81
C GLU A 146 -9.74 1.85 1.38
N TRP A 147 -9.01 2.26 2.41
CA TRP A 147 -8.18 1.39 3.21
C TRP A 147 -8.69 1.45 4.64
N LYS A 148 -8.89 0.26 5.23
CA LYS A 148 -9.22 0.09 6.65
C LYS A 148 -8.09 -0.67 7.31
N ALA A 149 -7.76 -0.25 8.52
CA ALA A 149 -6.78 -0.92 9.34
C ALA A 149 -7.30 -1.13 10.76
N VAL A 150 -6.88 -2.23 11.36
CA VAL A 150 -7.12 -2.57 12.76
C VAL A 150 -5.78 -2.76 13.45
N GLY A 151 -5.65 -2.18 14.64
CA GLY A 151 -4.44 -2.21 15.45
C GLY A 151 -4.60 -3.17 16.63
N TYR A 152 -3.68 -4.13 16.76
CA TYR A 152 -3.64 -5.07 17.87
C TYR A 152 -2.38 -4.88 18.72
N VAL A 153 -2.50 -5.11 20.02
CA VAL A 153 -1.38 -5.16 20.96
C VAL A 153 -1.20 -6.60 21.44
N THR A 154 0.05 -7.06 21.52
CA THR A 154 0.37 -8.42 22.00
C THR A 154 -0.27 -8.66 23.38
N GLY A 155 -1.04 -9.76 23.48
CA GLY A 155 -1.73 -10.13 24.71
C GLY A 155 -3.16 -9.56 24.85
N LYS A 156 -3.64 -8.77 23.89
CA LYS A 156 -5.05 -8.35 23.80
C LYS A 156 -5.73 -9.01 22.61
N GLU A 157 -6.92 -9.57 22.84
CA GLU A 157 -7.74 -10.19 21.78
C GLU A 157 -8.50 -9.13 20.98
N GLU A 158 -8.98 -8.07 21.64
CA GLU A 158 -9.68 -6.96 21.00
C GLU A 158 -8.71 -5.92 20.41
N PRO A 159 -9.07 -5.29 19.27
CA PRO A 159 -8.26 -4.23 18.69
C PRO A 159 -8.30 -2.97 19.56
N VAL A 160 -7.16 -2.28 19.63
CA VAL A 160 -7.00 -1.03 20.37
C VAL A 160 -7.16 0.21 19.49
N ALA A 161 -7.18 0.03 18.17
CA ALA A 161 -7.32 1.13 17.24
C ALA A 161 -7.97 0.68 15.93
N PHE A 162 -8.76 1.57 15.34
CA PHE A 162 -9.28 1.46 13.98
C PHE A 162 -8.84 2.67 13.19
N ALA A 163 -8.44 2.47 11.94
CA ALA A 163 -8.11 3.58 11.05
C ALA A 163 -8.78 3.40 9.70
N LYS A 164 -9.16 4.53 9.11
CA LYS A 164 -9.72 4.60 7.76
C LYS A 164 -9.00 5.70 6.98
N PHE A 165 -8.65 5.38 5.75
CA PHE A 165 -8.15 6.32 4.75
C PHE A 165 -8.98 6.11 3.49
N SER A 166 -9.69 7.14 3.03
CA SER A 166 -10.47 7.04 1.81
C SER A 166 -10.45 8.30 0.97
N TYR A 167 -10.63 8.11 -0.34
CA TYR A 167 -10.70 9.16 -1.34
C TYR A 167 -11.79 8.82 -2.36
N LYS A 168 -12.59 9.82 -2.73
CA LYS A 168 -13.59 9.73 -3.80
C LYS A 168 -13.16 10.63 -4.95
N GLY A 169 -13.06 10.06 -6.13
CA GLY A 169 -12.51 10.72 -7.31
C GLY A 169 -11.58 9.80 -8.09
N ALA A 170 -11.04 10.31 -9.19
CA ALA A 170 -10.12 9.56 -10.04
C ALA A 170 -8.87 9.18 -9.25
N LEU A 171 -8.46 7.90 -9.28
CA LEU A 171 -7.34 7.43 -8.45
C LEU A 171 -5.98 8.02 -8.86
N VAL A 172 -5.90 8.61 -10.04
CA VAL A 172 -4.70 9.35 -10.48
C VAL A 172 -4.69 10.77 -9.97
N ASP A 173 -5.86 11.37 -9.73
CA ASP A 173 -5.96 12.62 -8.99
C ASP A 173 -5.50 12.38 -7.55
N MET A 174 -5.94 11.27 -6.93
CA MET A 174 -5.46 10.85 -5.61
C MET A 174 -3.94 10.77 -5.53
N ALA A 175 -3.29 10.08 -6.48
CA ALA A 175 -1.83 9.95 -6.50
C ALA A 175 -1.12 11.29 -6.70
N ALA A 176 -1.66 12.15 -7.58
CA ALA A 176 -1.12 13.49 -7.82
C ALA A 176 -1.24 14.39 -6.58
N ILE A 177 -2.39 14.38 -5.90
CA ILE A 177 -2.62 15.17 -4.69
C ILE A 177 -1.69 14.70 -3.58
N LEU A 178 -1.56 13.39 -3.35
CA LEU A 178 -0.63 12.84 -2.36
C LEU A 178 0.81 13.34 -2.58
N ALA A 179 1.27 13.37 -3.83
CA ALA A 179 2.61 13.85 -4.18
C ALA A 179 2.77 15.37 -3.99
N VAL A 180 1.79 16.16 -4.46
CA VAL A 180 1.83 17.64 -4.37
C VAL A 180 1.74 18.09 -2.92
N GLU A 181 0.84 17.52 -2.13
CA GLU A 181 0.68 17.88 -0.73
C GLU A 181 1.91 17.47 0.10
N ALA A 182 2.52 16.32 -0.20
CA ALA A 182 3.76 15.92 0.45
C ALA A 182 4.90 16.90 0.14
N ALA A 183 5.05 17.30 -1.12
CA ALA A 183 6.04 18.30 -1.53
C ALA A 183 5.79 19.65 -0.88
N ALA A 184 4.53 20.08 -0.79
CA ALA A 184 4.14 21.33 -0.13
C ALA A 184 4.47 21.29 1.37
N THR A 185 4.20 20.17 2.05
CA THR A 185 4.58 19.99 3.47
C THR A 185 6.10 20.05 3.63
N ILE A 186 6.87 19.34 2.80
CA ILE A 186 8.34 19.36 2.85
C ILE A 186 8.88 20.78 2.66
N ASN A 187 8.28 21.57 1.76
CA ASN A 187 8.69 22.95 1.52
C ASN A 187 8.42 23.89 2.71
N GLN A 188 7.42 23.57 3.53
CA GLN A 188 7.05 24.32 4.74
C GLN A 188 7.77 23.83 6.00
N MET A 189 8.39 22.66 5.96
CA MET A 189 9.11 22.10 7.10
C MET A 189 10.36 22.91 7.44
N ASN A 190 10.62 23.04 8.74
CA ASN A 190 11.86 23.61 9.23
C ASN A 190 13.01 22.63 8.95
N LYS A 191 13.82 22.92 7.92
CA LYS A 191 14.89 22.03 7.45
C LYS A 191 15.99 21.80 8.49
N SER A 192 16.11 22.66 9.50
CA SER A 192 17.04 22.46 10.62
C SER A 192 16.61 21.35 11.58
N GLU A 193 15.34 20.95 11.56
CA GLU A 193 14.77 19.86 12.38
C GLU A 193 14.66 18.54 11.61
N ALA A 194 15.08 18.50 10.34
CA ALA A 194 15.09 17.28 9.55
C ALA A 194 16.15 16.32 10.10
N THR A 195 15.71 15.38 10.95
CA THR A 195 16.58 14.49 11.74
C THR A 195 17.11 13.27 10.97
N GLY A 196 17.16 13.29 9.64
CA GLY A 196 17.66 12.16 8.87
C GLY A 196 18.12 12.49 7.45
N VAL A 197 19.27 11.93 7.07
CA VAL A 197 19.75 11.91 5.68
C VAL A 197 19.35 10.57 5.04
N GLY A 198 18.84 10.59 3.81
CA GLY A 198 18.50 9.39 3.04
C GLY A 198 17.04 9.33 2.61
N LEU A 199 16.54 8.11 2.36
CA LEU A 199 15.16 7.89 1.91
C LEU A 199 14.19 8.01 3.10
N LEU A 200 13.54 9.17 3.22
CA LEU A 200 12.48 9.43 4.22
C LEU A 200 11.12 8.91 3.74
N MET A 201 10.26 8.56 4.69
CA MET A 201 8.93 8.00 4.42
C MET A 201 7.84 9.06 4.69
N PRO A 202 6.66 9.00 4.06
CA PRO A 202 5.58 9.96 4.31
C PRO A 202 5.14 10.06 5.79
N SER A 203 5.39 9.03 6.59
CA SER A 203 5.16 9.03 8.04
C SER A 203 5.95 10.11 8.79
N THR A 204 7.05 10.61 8.23
CA THR A 204 7.82 11.72 8.82
C THR A 204 7.17 13.08 8.59
N LEU A 205 6.11 13.15 7.75
CA LEU A 205 5.50 14.43 7.40
C LEU A 205 4.51 14.96 8.45
N GLY A 206 4.13 14.11 9.40
CA GLY A 206 3.34 14.49 10.57
C GLY A 206 1.92 15.01 10.26
N ILE A 207 1.32 15.64 11.27
CA ILE A 207 -0.08 16.09 11.23
C ILE A 207 -0.34 17.16 10.16
N THR A 208 0.65 18.00 9.85
CA THR A 208 0.52 19.04 8.81
C THR A 208 0.21 18.44 7.43
N PHE A 209 0.81 17.31 7.09
CA PHE A 209 0.50 16.60 5.84
C PHE A 209 -0.90 15.99 5.89
N VAL A 210 -1.29 15.38 7.01
CA VAL A 210 -2.63 14.82 7.21
C VAL A 210 -3.72 15.90 7.06
N ASP A 211 -3.53 17.07 7.64
CA ASP A 211 -4.50 18.17 7.57
C ASP A 211 -4.61 18.74 6.16
N ARG A 212 -3.50 18.79 5.42
CA ARG A 212 -3.49 19.12 3.99
C ARG A 212 -4.30 18.12 3.17
N LEU A 213 -4.12 16.82 3.40
CA LEU A 213 -4.91 15.80 2.72
C LEU A 213 -6.40 15.91 3.04
N ARG A 214 -6.76 16.17 4.30
CA ARG A 214 -8.17 16.44 4.69
C ARG A 214 -8.74 17.63 3.95
N ALA A 215 -7.99 18.75 3.90
CA ALA A 215 -8.39 19.94 3.15
C ALA A 215 -8.53 19.67 1.64
N ALA A 216 -7.74 18.74 1.09
CA ALA A 216 -7.81 18.32 -0.31
C ALA A 216 -8.89 17.24 -0.60
N GLY A 217 -9.73 16.91 0.38
CA GLY A 217 -10.89 16.03 0.20
C GLY A 217 -10.67 14.56 0.56
N PHE A 218 -9.59 14.22 1.26
CA PHE A 218 -9.42 12.89 1.81
C PHE A 218 -10.15 12.74 3.15
N ASP A 219 -10.71 11.57 3.40
CA ASP A 219 -11.31 11.19 4.67
C ASP A 219 -10.35 10.28 5.44
N LEU A 220 -9.77 10.82 6.52
CA LEU A 220 -8.80 10.15 7.39
C LEU A 220 -9.29 10.16 8.85
N THR A 221 -9.59 8.99 9.39
CA THR A 221 -9.97 8.79 10.80
C THR A 221 -9.07 7.77 11.47
N VAL A 222 -8.82 7.99 12.76
CA VAL A 222 -8.18 7.03 13.67
C VAL A 222 -8.95 7.07 14.97
N ASP A 223 -9.58 5.96 15.33
CA ASP A 223 -10.34 5.79 16.55
C ASP A 223 -9.57 4.85 17.47
N GLY A 224 -9.02 5.39 18.57
CA GLY A 224 -8.32 4.63 19.59
C GLY A 224 -9.26 4.25 20.73
N PHE A 225 -9.19 3.01 21.19
CA PHE A 225 -9.84 2.58 22.41
C PHE A 225 -8.80 2.61 23.53
N GLU A 226 -8.80 3.68 24.31
CA GLU A 226 -8.08 3.68 25.59
C GLU A 226 -8.72 2.62 26.49
N SER A 227 -8.02 1.51 26.71
CA SER A 227 -8.26 0.74 27.93
C SER A 227 -7.58 1.49 29.06
N HIS A 228 -8.39 2.06 29.96
CA HIS A 228 -7.99 2.62 31.25
C HIS A 228 -6.92 1.80 31.98
#